data_AF-A0A8H9H1N3-F1
#
_entry.id   AF-A0A8H9H1N3-F1
#
_cell.length_a   1.000
_cell.length_b   1.000
_cell.length_c   1.000
_cell.angle_alpha   90.00
_cell.angle_beta   90.00
_cell.angle_gamma   90.00
#
_symmetry.space_group_name_H-M   'P 1'
#
loop_
_entity.id
_entity.type
_entity.pdbx_description
1 polymer ?
#
loop_
_entity_poly.entity_id
_entity_poly.type
_entity_poly.pdbx_seq_one_letter_code
_entity_poly.pdbx_strand_id
1 'polypeptide(L)'
;MDLGIANIATTSDGVRYAGRQLNQVRHRNRRLRSRLQSKGTTSAKRLLGKLSGREARFAADSNHRIAKQIVTEAERTSRGVALEDLGGIGARVRLRKPQRVTLHSWAFHQLGRFVSYKAARAGVPVVYVDPAYTSQGCSACGHISKKNRPDQATFACTSCGFAEHADVNAARNIAVRGVAGWAVSHAADDAA
;
A
#
# COMPACT_ATOMS: atom_id res chain seq x y z
N MET A 1 7.30 -4.80 -0.57
CA MET A 1 6.75 -3.50 -0.98
C MET A 1 5.89 -2.94 0.14
N ASP A 2 5.99 -1.64 0.39
CA ASP A 2 5.17 -0.89 1.34
C ASP A 2 3.92 -0.31 0.66
N LEU A 3 2.83 -0.12 1.39
CA LEU A 3 1.53 0.31 0.88
C LEU A 3 1.02 1.54 1.65
N GLY A 4 0.72 2.64 0.95
CA GLY A 4 0.37 3.91 1.61
C GLY A 4 -0.64 4.81 0.88
N ILE A 5 -1.05 5.89 1.56
CA ILE A 5 -2.00 6.88 1.02
C ILE A 5 -1.31 7.89 0.10
N ALA A 6 -0.09 8.32 0.46
CA ALA A 6 0.69 9.26 -0.35
C ALA A 6 1.28 8.56 -1.58
N ASN A 7 1.96 7.44 -1.35
CA ASN A 7 2.41 6.51 -2.36
C ASN A 7 1.57 5.23 -2.26
N ILE A 8 0.84 4.91 -3.33
CA ILE A 8 -0.04 3.72 -3.41
C ILE A 8 0.76 2.46 -3.06
N ALA A 9 1.97 2.36 -3.61
CA ALA A 9 2.93 1.31 -3.33
C ALA A 9 4.35 1.86 -3.46
N THR A 10 5.27 1.34 -2.67
CA THR A 10 6.71 1.61 -2.74
C THR A 10 7.48 0.30 -2.72
N THR A 11 8.40 0.12 -3.66
CA THR A 11 9.25 -1.08 -3.77
C THR A 11 10.56 -0.90 -3.02
N SER A 12 11.21 -2.02 -2.68
CA SER A 12 12.55 -2.02 -2.05
C SER A 12 13.64 -1.48 -2.97
N ASP A 13 13.41 -1.49 -4.28
CA ASP A 13 14.30 -0.92 -5.30
C ASP A 13 14.10 0.61 -5.48
N GLY A 14 13.24 1.24 -4.66
CA GLY A 14 13.03 2.69 -4.65
C GLY A 14 11.94 3.21 -5.60
N VAL A 15 11.29 2.34 -6.39
CA VAL A 15 10.15 2.73 -7.25
C VAL A 15 8.94 3.07 -6.38
N ARG A 16 8.38 4.26 -6.60
CA ARG A 16 7.22 4.80 -5.86
C ARG A 16 6.05 5.06 -6.80
N TYR A 17 4.91 4.43 -6.54
CA TYR A 17 3.68 4.63 -7.27
C TYR A 17 2.85 5.73 -6.61
N ALA A 18 3.02 6.97 -7.06
CA ALA A 18 2.40 8.13 -6.42
C ALA A 18 0.86 8.11 -6.47
N GLY A 19 0.21 8.42 -5.35
CA GLY A 19 -1.25 8.51 -5.23
C GLY A 19 -1.87 9.82 -5.70
N ARG A 20 -1.09 10.77 -6.24
CA ARG A 20 -1.51 12.16 -6.51
C ARG A 20 -2.76 12.23 -7.39
N GLN A 21 -2.76 11.54 -8.53
CA GLN A 21 -3.87 11.58 -9.48
C GLN A 21 -5.16 11.01 -8.86
N LEU A 22 -5.04 9.88 -8.15
CA LEU A 22 -6.15 9.25 -7.44
C LEU A 22 -6.72 10.18 -6.37
N ASN A 23 -5.84 10.80 -5.57
CA ASN A 23 -6.24 11.77 -4.55
C ASN A 23 -6.95 12.99 -5.15
N GLN A 24 -6.47 13.54 -6.26
CA GLN A 24 -7.13 14.64 -6.96
C GLN A 24 -8.54 14.26 -7.43
N VAL A 25 -8.71 13.08 -8.03
CA VAL A 25 -10.03 12.57 -8.46
C VAL A 25 -10.96 12.41 -7.26
N ARG A 26 -10.47 11.85 -6.15
CA ARG A 26 -11.25 11.70 -4.90
C ARG A 26 -11.68 13.04 -4.32
N HIS A 27 -10.78 14.01 -4.24
CA HIS A 27 -11.10 15.35 -3.74
C HIS A 27 -12.15 16.04 -4.61
N ARG A 28 -12.00 15.99 -5.94
CA ARG A 28 -12.97 16.53 -6.90
C ARG A 28 -14.33 15.88 -6.74
N ASN A 29 -14.38 14.54 -6.69
CA ASN A 29 -15.63 13.79 -6.56
C ASN A 29 -16.30 14.03 -5.21
N ARG A 30 -15.54 14.15 -4.12
CA ARG A 30 -16.07 14.50 -2.78
C ARG A 30 -16.71 15.88 -2.78
N ARG A 31 -16.05 16.89 -3.37
CA ARG A 31 -16.60 18.26 -3.49
C ARG A 31 -17.89 18.27 -4.31
N LEU A 32 -17.89 17.58 -5.45
CA LEU A 32 -19.08 17.46 -6.30
C LEU A 32 -20.23 16.75 -5.57
N ARG A 33 -19.95 15.64 -4.88
CA ARG A 33 -20.94 14.89 -4.10
C ARG A 33 -21.58 15.77 -3.02
N SER A 34 -20.77 16.51 -2.26
CA SER A 34 -21.26 17.45 -1.25
C SER A 34 -22.19 18.52 -1.85
N ARG A 35 -21.79 19.16 -2.96
CA ARG A 35 -22.61 20.14 -3.68
C ARG A 35 -23.93 19.59 -4.22
N LEU A 36 -23.94 18.33 -4.67
CA LEU A 36 -25.15 17.70 -5.19
C LEU A 36 -26.08 17.27 -4.05
N GLN A 37 -25.52 16.75 -2.95
CA GLN A 37 -26.28 16.39 -1.76
C GLN A 37 -26.93 17.61 -1.12
N SER A 38 -26.24 18.74 -1.03
CA SER A 38 -26.81 19.98 -0.47
C SER A 38 -27.95 20.55 -1.30
N LYS A 39 -27.97 20.31 -2.62
CA LYS A 39 -29.07 20.75 -3.51
C LYS A 39 -30.34 19.92 -3.34
N GLY A 40 -30.23 18.63 -3.05
CA GLY A 40 -31.38 17.74 -2.77
C GLY A 40 -32.36 17.47 -3.92
N THR A 41 -32.22 18.13 -5.08
CA THR A 41 -33.17 18.01 -6.21
C THR A 41 -33.16 16.64 -6.88
N THR A 42 -34.25 16.27 -7.56
CA THR A 42 -34.34 15.04 -8.37
C THR A 42 -33.25 14.95 -9.42
N SER A 43 -32.92 16.08 -10.07
CA SER A 43 -31.82 16.16 -11.05
C SER A 43 -30.45 15.91 -10.41
N ALA A 44 -30.21 16.43 -9.18
CA ALA A 44 -28.99 16.18 -8.43
C ALA A 44 -28.86 14.71 -8.00
N LYS A 45 -29.95 14.09 -7.52
CA LYS A 45 -29.99 12.65 -7.20
C LYS A 45 -29.70 11.78 -8.42
N ARG A 46 -30.27 12.10 -9.59
CA ARG A 46 -30.00 11.39 -10.85
C ARG A 46 -28.52 11.49 -11.25
N LEU A 47 -27.91 12.66 -11.09
CA LEU A 47 -26.48 12.84 -11.37
C LEU A 47 -25.60 12.07 -10.38
N LEU A 48 -25.94 12.05 -9.09
CA LEU A 48 -25.26 11.20 -8.09
C LEU A 48 -25.29 9.72 -8.50
N GLY A 49 -26.44 9.22 -8.97
CA GLY A 49 -26.56 7.86 -9.52
C GLY A 49 -25.62 7.62 -10.70
N LYS A 50 -25.57 8.53 -11.68
CA LYS A 50 -24.66 8.43 -12.84
C LYS A 50 -23.17 8.47 -12.47
N LEU A 51 -22.83 9.15 -11.38
CA LEU A 51 -21.45 9.26 -10.88
C LEU A 51 -21.05 8.08 -9.99
N SER A 52 -22.03 7.33 -9.49
CA SER A 52 -21.80 6.16 -8.64
C SER A 52 -20.84 5.17 -9.30
N GLY A 53 -19.92 4.61 -8.49
CA GLY A 53 -18.94 3.63 -8.94
C GLY A 53 -17.81 4.15 -9.85
N ARG A 54 -17.87 5.36 -10.43
CA ARG A 54 -16.79 5.89 -11.29
C ARG A 54 -15.45 6.00 -10.56
N GLU A 55 -15.49 6.51 -9.34
CA GLU A 55 -14.30 6.64 -8.48
C GLU A 55 -13.69 5.27 -8.15
N ALA A 56 -14.53 4.28 -7.83
CA ALA A 56 -14.10 2.92 -7.54
C ALA A 56 -13.47 2.24 -8.77
N ARG A 57 -14.06 2.42 -9.96
CA ARG A 57 -13.48 1.92 -11.22
C ARG A 57 -12.13 2.55 -11.54
N PHE A 58 -12.00 3.86 -11.34
CA PHE A 58 -10.72 4.57 -11.55
C PHE A 58 -9.63 4.09 -10.57
N ALA A 59 -9.98 3.87 -9.30
CA ALA A 59 -9.08 3.30 -8.31
C ALA A 59 -8.67 1.85 -8.67
N ALA A 60 -9.63 1.04 -9.12
CA ALA A 60 -9.38 -0.35 -9.53
C ALA A 60 -8.48 -0.44 -10.76
N ASP A 61 -8.70 0.39 -11.78
CA ASP A 61 -7.82 0.48 -12.95
C ASP A 61 -6.40 0.88 -12.55
N SER A 62 -6.25 1.90 -11.69
CA SER A 62 -4.95 2.30 -11.15
C SER A 62 -4.24 1.15 -10.44
N ASN A 63 -4.96 0.43 -9.57
CA ASN A 63 -4.43 -0.73 -8.85
C ASN A 63 -4.07 -1.89 -9.80
N HIS A 64 -4.86 -2.13 -10.85
CA HIS A 64 -4.56 -3.16 -11.84
C HIS A 64 -3.27 -2.87 -12.61
N ARG A 65 -3.04 -1.61 -12.99
CA ARG A 65 -1.84 -1.17 -13.69
C ARG A 65 -0.61 -1.32 -12.80
N ILE A 66 -0.70 -0.85 -11.56
CA ILE A 66 0.38 -0.96 -10.57
C ILE A 66 0.71 -2.43 -10.28
N ALA A 67 -0.31 -3.26 -10.01
CA ALA A 67 -0.11 -4.69 -9.78
C ALA A 67 0.55 -5.38 -10.98
N LYS A 68 0.13 -5.03 -12.22
CA LYS A 68 0.76 -5.58 -13.43
C LYS A 68 2.24 -5.20 -13.50
N GLN A 69 2.57 -3.93 -13.29
CA GLN A 69 3.96 -3.46 -13.35
C GLN A 69 4.84 -4.14 -12.31
N ILE A 70 4.37 -4.26 -11.07
CA ILE A 70 5.10 -4.93 -9.98
C ILE A 70 5.34 -6.41 -10.30
N VAL A 71 4.31 -7.13 -10.74
CA VAL A 71 4.43 -8.56 -11.06
C VAL A 71 5.32 -8.79 -12.27
N THR A 72 5.20 -7.99 -13.33
CA THR A 72 6.08 -8.08 -14.50
C THR A 72 7.53 -7.82 -14.14
N GLU A 73 7.81 -6.87 -13.24
CA GLU A 73 9.19 -6.62 -12.80
C GLU A 73 9.74 -7.76 -11.94
N ALA A 74 8.93 -8.33 -11.05
CA ALA A 74 9.29 -9.49 -10.24
C ALA A 74 9.58 -10.72 -11.12
N GLU A 75 8.73 -10.98 -12.11
CA GLU A 75 8.91 -12.03 -13.12
C GLU A 75 10.22 -11.83 -13.91
N ARG A 76 10.45 -10.62 -14.42
CA ARG A 76 11.65 -10.27 -15.20
C ARG A 76 12.96 -10.43 -14.41
N THR A 77 12.91 -10.23 -13.10
CA THR A 77 14.08 -10.28 -12.21
C THR A 77 14.20 -11.60 -11.45
N SER A 78 13.30 -12.56 -11.69
CA SER A 78 13.20 -13.82 -10.96
C SER A 78 13.12 -13.62 -9.43
N ARG A 79 12.38 -12.60 -8.98
CA ARG A 79 12.19 -12.25 -7.58
C ARG A 79 10.75 -12.52 -7.13
N GLY A 80 10.56 -12.71 -5.83
CA GLY A 80 9.23 -12.73 -5.20
C GLY A 80 8.74 -11.34 -4.79
N VAL A 81 7.46 -11.26 -4.42
CA VAL A 81 6.83 -10.04 -3.90
C VAL A 81 6.42 -10.22 -2.44
N ALA A 82 7.04 -9.46 -1.54
CA ALA A 82 6.63 -9.38 -0.14
C ALA A 82 5.64 -8.21 0.08
N LEU A 83 4.56 -8.45 0.80
CA LEU A 83 3.50 -7.48 1.15
C LEU A 83 3.26 -7.50 2.66
N GLU A 84 2.89 -6.37 3.25
CA GLU A 84 2.38 -6.39 4.62
C GLU A 84 0.97 -6.98 4.68
N ASP A 85 0.69 -7.77 5.72
CA ASP A 85 -0.68 -8.13 6.09
C ASP A 85 -1.33 -6.96 6.85
N LEU A 86 -2.05 -6.13 6.10
CA LEU A 86 -2.81 -5.01 6.65
C LEU A 86 -4.20 -5.42 7.17
N GLY A 87 -4.44 -6.72 7.36
CA GLY A 87 -5.64 -7.26 7.98
C GLY A 87 -5.96 -6.59 9.31
N GLY A 88 -7.21 -6.11 9.47
CA GLY A 88 -7.68 -5.54 10.73
C GLY A 88 -7.10 -4.16 11.12
N ILE A 89 -6.31 -3.50 10.26
CA ILE A 89 -5.73 -2.18 10.59
C ILE A 89 -6.79 -1.12 10.93
N GLY A 90 -7.97 -1.21 10.29
CA GLY A 90 -9.10 -0.32 10.55
C GLY A 90 -9.73 -0.48 11.94
N ALA A 91 -9.56 -1.64 12.58
CA ALA A 91 -9.98 -1.88 13.96
C ALA A 91 -8.91 -1.45 14.97
N ARG A 92 -7.62 -1.58 14.60
CA ARG A 92 -6.48 -1.29 15.48
C ARG A 92 -6.15 0.21 15.59
N VAL A 93 -6.34 0.99 14.53
CA VAL A 93 -5.94 2.40 14.50
C VAL A 93 -7.13 3.34 14.69
N ARG A 94 -7.16 4.07 15.82
CA ARG A 94 -8.12 5.16 16.05
C ARG A 94 -7.70 6.42 15.28
N LEU A 95 -8.15 6.53 14.03
CA LEU A 95 -7.97 7.74 13.21
C LEU A 95 -9.09 8.77 13.43
N ARG A 96 -8.74 10.07 13.32
CA ARG A 96 -9.71 11.18 13.26
C ARG A 96 -10.60 11.01 12.01
N LYS A 97 -11.85 11.49 12.08
CA LYS A 97 -12.87 11.31 11.00
C LYS A 97 -12.33 11.58 9.58
N PRO A 98 -11.59 12.67 9.28
CA PRO A 98 -11.09 12.92 7.92
C PRO A 98 -10.07 11.88 7.45
N GLN A 99 -9.14 11.46 8.33
CA GLN A 99 -8.11 10.47 8.05
C GLN A 99 -8.73 9.08 7.85
N ARG A 100 -9.74 8.74 8.67
CA ARG A 100 -10.50 7.49 8.56
C ARG A 100 -11.21 7.34 7.22
N VAL A 101 -11.84 8.41 6.71
CA VAL A 101 -12.48 8.38 5.37
C VAL A 101 -11.44 8.15 4.28
N THR A 102 -10.26 8.77 4.38
CA THR A 102 -9.18 8.56 3.40
C THR A 102 -8.65 7.12 3.46
N LEU A 103 -8.44 6.57 4.66
CA LEU A 103 -8.01 5.19 4.86
C LEU A 103 -9.04 4.18 4.31
N HIS A 104 -10.34 4.32 4.62
CA HIS A 104 -11.38 3.42 4.10
C HIS A 104 -11.66 3.59 2.61
N SER A 105 -11.39 4.77 2.05
CA SER A 105 -11.47 4.97 0.60
C SER A 105 -10.35 4.26 -0.16
N TRP A 106 -9.32 3.79 0.56
CA TRP A 106 -8.16 3.13 -0.01
C TRP A 106 -8.24 1.63 0.20
N ALA A 107 -8.35 0.88 -0.89
CA ALA A 107 -8.36 -0.57 -0.83
C ALA A 107 -6.93 -1.10 -1.01
N PHE A 108 -6.07 -0.94 0.01
CA PHE A 108 -4.77 -1.64 0.08
C PHE A 108 -4.95 -3.14 -0.15
N HIS A 109 -6.02 -3.68 0.43
CA HIS A 109 -6.48 -5.03 0.22
C HIS A 109 -6.80 -5.36 -1.25
N GLN A 110 -7.35 -4.41 -2.03
CA GLN A 110 -7.62 -4.63 -3.45
C GLN A 110 -6.33 -4.71 -4.25
N LEU A 111 -5.36 -3.83 -3.98
CA LEU A 111 -4.05 -3.89 -4.64
C LEU A 111 -3.34 -5.20 -4.28
N GLY A 112 -3.30 -5.57 -3.00
CA GLY A 112 -2.79 -6.87 -2.54
C GLY A 112 -3.44 -8.02 -3.31
N ARG A 113 -4.78 -8.10 -3.35
CA ARG A 113 -5.51 -9.11 -4.12
C ARG A 113 -5.11 -9.13 -5.60
N PHE A 114 -4.93 -7.96 -6.22
CA PHE A 114 -4.54 -7.86 -7.62
C PHE A 114 -3.12 -8.31 -7.88
N VAL A 115 -2.20 -8.02 -6.96
CA VAL A 115 -0.84 -8.57 -6.99
C VAL A 115 -0.90 -10.08 -6.85
N SER A 116 -1.59 -10.62 -5.85
CA SER A 116 -1.63 -12.06 -5.58
C SER A 116 -2.14 -12.87 -6.77
N TYR A 117 -3.29 -12.51 -7.36
CA TYR A 117 -3.81 -13.30 -8.49
C TYR A 117 -2.95 -13.15 -9.75
N LYS A 118 -2.32 -11.99 -9.98
CA LYS A 118 -1.45 -11.79 -11.15
C LYS A 118 -0.12 -12.52 -10.99
N ALA A 119 0.43 -12.48 -9.79
CA ALA A 119 1.67 -13.18 -9.44
C ALA A 119 1.50 -14.69 -9.56
N ALA A 120 0.40 -15.24 -9.01
CA ALA A 120 0.06 -16.66 -9.18
C ALA A 120 -0.03 -17.08 -10.66
N ARG A 121 -0.62 -16.23 -11.52
CA ARG A 121 -0.69 -16.48 -12.97
C ARG A 121 0.67 -16.42 -13.67
N ALA A 122 1.64 -15.70 -13.12
CA ALA A 122 2.98 -15.52 -13.67
C ALA A 122 4.03 -16.43 -12.99
N GLY A 123 3.62 -17.31 -12.06
CA GLY A 123 4.56 -18.12 -11.26
C GLY A 123 5.43 -17.31 -10.29
N VAL A 124 5.05 -16.06 -9.99
CA VAL A 124 5.80 -15.19 -9.07
C VAL A 124 5.34 -15.47 -7.63
N PRO A 125 6.25 -15.81 -6.71
CA PRO A 125 5.89 -16.08 -5.32
C PRO A 125 5.50 -14.79 -4.59
N VAL A 126 4.50 -14.89 -3.72
CA VAL A 126 4.00 -13.78 -2.90
C VAL A 126 4.00 -14.18 -1.43
N VAL A 127 4.57 -13.32 -0.58
CA VAL A 127 4.66 -13.54 0.87
C VAL A 127 4.01 -12.38 1.60
N TYR A 128 3.15 -12.70 2.55
CA TYR A 128 2.61 -11.72 3.49
C TYR A 128 3.43 -11.71 4.78
N VAL A 129 3.79 -10.52 5.26
CA VAL A 129 4.59 -10.33 6.48
C VAL A 129 3.86 -9.48 7.51
N ASP A 130 4.19 -9.66 8.78
CA ASP A 130 3.68 -8.82 9.86
C ASP A 130 4.12 -7.35 9.67
N PRO A 131 3.18 -6.37 9.65
CA PRO A 131 3.51 -4.94 9.56
C PRO A 131 4.16 -4.35 10.81
N ALA A 132 4.23 -5.07 11.93
CA ALA A 132 4.72 -4.53 13.19
C ALA A 132 6.15 -3.96 13.07
N TYR A 133 6.33 -2.68 13.38
CA TYR A 133 7.63 -1.98 13.43
C TYR A 133 8.40 -1.84 12.09
N THR A 134 7.84 -2.24 10.95
CA THR A 134 8.49 -2.10 9.62
C THR A 134 8.84 -0.66 9.27
N SER A 135 8.01 0.29 9.70
CA SER A 135 8.23 1.73 9.49
C SER A 135 9.15 2.40 10.52
N GLN A 136 9.54 1.69 11.59
CA GLN A 136 10.40 2.21 12.67
C GLN A 136 11.78 1.55 12.70
N GLY A 137 11.90 0.34 12.16
CA GLY A 137 13.17 -0.37 12.04
C GLY A 137 14.08 0.25 10.97
N CYS A 138 15.37 0.31 11.24
CA CYS A 138 16.37 0.65 10.23
C CYS A 138 16.67 -0.57 9.34
N SER A 139 16.54 -0.41 8.03
CA SER A 139 16.90 -1.48 7.07
C SER A 139 18.40 -1.76 6.97
N ALA A 140 19.25 -0.86 7.48
CA ALA A 140 20.70 -1.03 7.49
C ALA A 140 21.22 -1.72 8.76
N CYS A 141 20.73 -1.35 9.95
CA CYS A 141 21.26 -1.87 11.22
C CYS A 141 20.23 -2.56 12.13
N GLY A 142 18.95 -2.59 11.76
CA GLY A 142 17.89 -3.21 12.55
C GLY A 142 17.40 -2.41 13.76
N HIS A 143 18.03 -1.28 14.13
CA HIS A 143 17.59 -0.46 15.27
C HIS A 143 16.14 0.02 15.10
N ILE A 144 15.29 -0.27 16.09
CA ILE A 144 13.87 0.12 16.10
C ILE A 144 13.67 1.29 17.05
N SER A 145 13.20 2.42 16.52
CA SER A 145 12.86 3.59 17.31
C SER A 145 11.80 4.42 16.61
N LYS A 146 10.83 4.94 17.37
CA LYS A 146 9.86 5.92 16.86
C LYS A 146 10.55 7.19 16.33
N LYS A 147 11.70 7.56 16.91
CA LYS A 147 12.48 8.72 16.51
C LYS A 147 13.13 8.55 15.13
N ASN A 148 13.22 7.32 14.61
CA ASN A 148 13.76 7.06 13.29
C ASN A 148 12.89 7.65 12.16
N ARG A 149 11.61 7.93 12.43
CA ARG A 149 10.66 8.49 11.46
C ARG A 149 10.08 9.80 12.01
N PRO A 150 10.81 10.93 11.90
CA PRO A 150 10.35 12.21 12.42
C PRO A 150 9.09 12.72 11.70
N ASP A 151 8.92 12.38 10.43
CA ASP A 151 7.75 12.75 9.62
C ASP A 151 7.34 11.61 8.66
N GLN A 152 6.34 11.86 7.81
CA GLN A 152 5.82 10.82 6.91
C GLN A 152 6.79 10.41 5.79
N ALA A 153 7.63 11.32 5.30
CA ALA A 153 8.50 11.08 4.15
C ALA A 153 9.95 10.74 4.55
N THR A 154 10.40 11.21 5.71
CA THR A 154 11.80 11.10 6.13
C THR A 154 12.01 9.90 7.06
N PHE A 155 13.04 9.12 6.79
CA PHE A 155 13.62 8.17 7.75
C PHE A 155 15.08 8.53 8.02
N ALA A 156 15.46 8.59 9.29
CA ALA A 156 16.81 8.88 9.75
C ALA A 156 17.10 8.06 11.01
N CYS A 157 17.95 7.05 10.90
CA CYS A 157 18.27 6.15 12.00
C CYS A 157 19.05 6.87 13.10
N THR A 158 18.53 6.85 14.32
CA THR A 158 19.19 7.46 15.48
C THR A 158 20.37 6.66 16.03
N SER A 159 20.67 5.48 15.46
CA SER A 159 21.75 4.60 15.90
C SER A 159 22.93 4.57 14.93
N CYS A 160 22.70 4.42 13.62
CA CYS A 160 23.77 4.30 12.63
C CYS A 160 23.85 5.47 11.63
N GLY A 161 22.95 6.45 11.71
CA GLY A 161 22.95 7.61 10.80
C GLY A 161 22.36 7.36 9.40
N PHE A 162 21.96 6.12 9.07
CA PHE A 162 21.32 5.82 7.78
C PHE A 162 20.06 6.67 7.56
N ALA A 163 19.95 7.31 6.39
CA ALA A 163 18.82 8.13 6.02
C ALA A 163 18.31 7.79 4.60
N GLU A 164 17.00 7.78 4.43
CA GLU A 164 16.32 7.38 3.18
C GLU A 164 14.87 7.91 3.23
N HIS A 165 14.14 7.81 2.12
CA HIS A 165 12.69 7.97 2.17
C HIS A 165 12.02 6.87 3.04
N ALA A 166 11.10 7.25 3.91
CA ALA A 166 10.48 6.36 4.88
C ALA A 166 9.80 5.14 4.26
N ASP A 167 9.00 5.34 3.20
CA ASP A 167 8.33 4.23 2.50
C ASP A 167 9.34 3.27 1.82
N VAL A 168 10.52 3.75 1.42
CA VAL A 168 11.56 2.89 0.80
C VAL A 168 12.25 2.08 1.88
N ASN A 169 12.62 2.68 3.01
CA ASN A 169 13.16 1.95 4.16
C ASN A 169 12.16 0.89 4.66
N ALA A 170 10.87 1.23 4.77
CA ALA A 170 9.82 0.28 5.11
C ALA A 170 9.75 -0.87 4.08
N ALA A 171 9.77 -0.56 2.77
CA ALA A 171 9.76 -1.56 1.72
C ALA A 171 10.98 -2.51 1.78
N ARG A 172 12.16 -2.02 2.16
CA ARG A 172 13.36 -2.83 2.39
C ARG A 172 13.19 -3.74 3.61
N ASN A 173 12.67 -3.24 4.73
CA ASN A 173 12.37 -4.07 5.90
C ASN A 173 11.37 -5.19 5.58
N ILE A 174 10.32 -4.87 4.82
CA ILE A 174 9.33 -5.85 4.35
C ILE A 174 9.99 -6.91 3.45
N ALA A 175 10.90 -6.51 2.55
CA ALA A 175 11.62 -7.44 1.70
C ALA A 175 12.48 -8.42 2.53
N VAL A 176 13.24 -7.93 3.50
CA VAL A 176 14.05 -8.77 4.41
C VAL A 176 13.17 -9.77 5.16
N ARG A 177 12.02 -9.32 5.71
CA ARG A 177 11.07 -10.23 6.37
C ARG A 177 10.44 -11.23 5.42
N GLY A 178 10.19 -10.83 4.18
CA GLY A 178 9.63 -11.71 3.16
C GLY A 178 10.57 -12.86 2.83
N VAL A 179 11.87 -12.59 2.72
CA VAL A 179 12.90 -13.63 2.52
C VAL A 179 12.92 -14.59 3.71
N ALA A 180 12.93 -14.07 4.95
CA ALA A 180 12.91 -14.91 6.15
C ALA A 180 11.64 -15.77 6.23
N GLY A 181 10.46 -15.19 5.96
CA GLY A 181 9.20 -15.93 5.96
C GLY A 181 9.11 -17.01 4.89
N TRP A 182 9.64 -16.73 3.69
CA TRP A 182 9.70 -17.69 2.59
C TRP A 182 10.62 -18.88 2.89
N ALA A 183 11.79 -18.61 3.48
CA ALA A 183 12.74 -19.66 3.84
C ALA A 183 12.16 -20.63 4.87
N VAL A 184 11.41 -20.12 5.85
CA VAL A 184 10.76 -20.95 6.87
C VAL A 184 9.66 -21.84 6.27
N SER A 185 8.85 -21.33 5.32
CA SER A 185 7.77 -22.13 4.74
C SER A 185 8.30 -23.29 3.90
N HIS A 186 9.35 -23.08 3.10
CA HIS A 186 9.91 -24.13 2.24
C HIS A 186 10.71 -25.17 3.03
N ALA A 187 11.41 -24.75 4.09
CA ALA A 187 12.09 -25.70 4.98
C ALA A 187 11.10 -26.63 5.72
N ALA A 188 9.88 -26.18 5.96
CA ALA A 188 8.83 -27.01 6.56
C ALA A 188 8.23 -27.99 5.53
N ASP A 189 8.09 -27.58 4.27
CA ASP A 189 7.57 -28.43 3.19
C ASP A 189 8.57 -29.53 2.77
N ASP A 190 9.89 -29.27 2.85
CA ASP A 190 10.93 -30.27 2.56
C ASP A 190 11.11 -31.31 3.70
N ALA A 191 10.56 -31.04 4.87
CA ALA A 191 10.64 -31.90 6.06
C ALA A 191 9.40 -32.78 6.28
N ALA A 192 8.38 -32.66 5.41
CA ALA A 192 7.11 -33.38 5.47
C ALA A 192 6.99 -34.45 4.36
#